data_AF-A0A0F9SM76-F1
#
_entry.id   AF-A0A0F9SM76-F1
#
_cell.length_a   1.000
_cell.length_b   1.000
_cell.length_c   1.000
_cell.angle_alpha   90.00
_cell.angle_beta   90.00
_cell.angle_gamma   90.00
#
_symmetry.space_group_name_H-M   'P 1'
#
loop_
_entity.id
_entity.type
_entity.pdbx_description
1 polymer ?
#
loop_
_entity_poly.entity_id
_entity_poly.type
_entity_poly.pdbx_seq_one_letter_code
_entity_poly.pdbx_strand_id
1 'polypeptide(L)' 'MPTDACQFFYDCKGCGALLRPNTGDCCVYCSFGSVPCPPIQEARASGETAACCAS' A
#
# COMPACT_ATOMS: atom_id res chain seq x y z
N MET A 1 -1.64 -8.31 -5.01
CA MET A 1 -2.18 -8.32 -3.64
C MET A 1 -3.70 -8.35 -3.75
N PRO A 2 -4.46 -9.11 -2.94
CA PRO A 2 -5.92 -8.97 -2.93
C PRO A 2 -6.30 -7.49 -2.75
N THR A 3 -7.29 -7.05 -3.52
CA THR A 3 -7.79 -5.67 -3.58
C THR A 3 -8.26 -5.17 -2.21
N ASP A 4 -8.75 -6.07 -1.36
CA ASP A 4 -9.29 -5.77 -0.04
C ASP A 4 -8.27 -5.67 1.11
N ALA A 5 -6.96 -5.64 0.84
CA ALA A 5 -5.99 -5.54 1.93
C ALA A 5 -4.79 -4.65 1.58
N CYS A 6 -4.14 -4.13 2.62
CA CYS A 6 -2.88 -3.38 2.52
C CYS A 6 -1.68 -4.20 3.03
N GLN A 7 -0.64 -4.32 2.21
CA GLN A 7 0.56 -5.06 2.56
C GLN A 7 1.51 -4.14 3.31
N PHE A 8 1.48 -4.23 4.64
CA PHE A 8 2.32 -3.40 5.50
C PHE A 8 3.78 -3.88 5.54
N PHE A 9 4.01 -5.17 5.28
CA PHE A 9 5.35 -5.76 5.26
C PHE A 9 5.56 -6.50 3.95
N TYR A 10 6.70 -6.24 3.32
CA TYR A 10 7.11 -6.94 2.12
C TYR A 10 8.51 -7.51 2.30
N ASP A 11 8.61 -8.82 2.18
CA ASP A 11 9.88 -9.54 2.12
C ASP A 11 10.45 -9.38 0.70
N CYS A 12 11.44 -8.50 0.56
CA CYS A 12 12.04 -8.22 -0.73
C CYS A 12 12.85 -9.40 -1.22
N LYS A 13 12.40 -10.07 -2.30
CA LYS A 13 13.11 -11.22 -2.88
C LYS A 13 14.44 -10.87 -3.54
N GLY A 14 14.69 -9.59 -3.85
CA GLY A 14 15.95 -9.13 -4.44
C GLY A 14 17.07 -8.94 -3.42
N CYS A 15 16.77 -8.39 -2.25
CA CYS A 15 17.78 -8.06 -1.22
C CYS A 15 17.58 -8.76 0.12
N GLY A 16 16.50 -9.51 0.31
CA GLY A 16 16.15 -10.20 1.56
C GLY A 16 15.72 -9.27 2.69
N ALA A 17 15.52 -7.98 2.44
CA ALA A 17 15.11 -7.02 3.45
C ALA A 17 13.60 -7.07 3.69
N LEU A 18 13.19 -6.96 4.95
CA LEU A 18 11.80 -6.76 5.33
C LEU A 18 11.46 -5.27 5.21
N LEU A 19 10.83 -4.89 4.10
CA LEU A 19 10.41 -3.52 3.84
C LEU A 19 9.16 -3.17 4.65
N ARG A 20 9.15 -1.95 5.18
CA ARG A 20 8.03 -1.32 5.88
C ARG A 20 7.72 0.02 5.22
N PRO A 21 6.46 0.48 5.22
CA PRO A 21 6.12 1.79 4.68
C PRO A 21 6.93 2.91 5.35
N ASN A 22 7.23 3.93 4.57
CA ASN A 22 7.79 5.17 5.05
C ASN A 22 6.78 5.94 5.91
N THR A 23 7.26 6.82 6.76
CA THR A 23 6.41 7.68 7.58
C THR A 23 5.51 8.55 6.69
N GLY A 24 4.20 8.42 6.84
CA GLY A 24 3.21 9.14 6.03
C GLY A 24 2.59 8.31 4.89
N ASP A 25 3.17 7.16 4.57
CA ASP A 25 2.60 6.23 3.60
C ASP A 25 1.82 5.11 4.28
N CYS A 26 0.80 4.60 3.59
CA CYS A 26 -0.08 3.59 4.17
C CYS A 26 0.46 2.14 4.11
N CYS A 27 1.28 1.82 3.12
CA CYS A 27 1.78 0.46 2.89
C CYS A 27 3.04 0.46 2.01
N VAL A 28 3.71 -0.69 1.91
CA VAL A 28 4.98 -0.80 1.15
C VAL A 28 4.84 -0.44 -0.33
N TYR A 29 3.65 -0.64 -0.93
CA TYR A 29 3.41 -0.26 -2.32
C TYR A 29 3.21 1.23 -2.50
N CYS A 30 2.69 1.95 -1.51
CA CYS A 30 2.62 3.41 -1.57
C CYS A 30 4.01 4.04 -1.42
N SER A 31 4.87 3.42 -0.60
CA SER A 31 6.24 3.90 -0.40
C SER A 31 7.22 3.54 -1.52
N PHE A 32 7.14 2.31 -2.02
CA PHE A 32 8.15 1.75 -2.94
C PHE A 32 7.57 1.31 -4.29
N GLY A 33 6.25 1.22 -4.42
CA GLY A 33 5.59 0.84 -5.67
C GLY A 33 5.39 2.04 -6.60
N SER A 34 5.42 1.78 -7.91
CA SER A 34 5.01 2.76 -8.92
C SER A 34 3.49 2.97 -8.96
N VAL A 35 2.75 1.98 -8.49
CA VAL A 35 1.30 1.94 -8.48
C VAL A 35 0.84 1.89 -7.02
N PRO A 36 0.00 2.84 -6.56
CA PRO A 36 -0.45 2.91 -5.17
C PRO A 36 -1.34 1.70 -4.82
N CYS A 37 -1.59 1.47 -3.53
CA CYS A 37 -2.39 0.33 -3.09
C CYS A 37 -3.83 0.36 -3.63
N PRO A 38 -4.48 -0.81 -3.77
CA PRO A 38 -5.82 -0.89 -4.36
C PRO A 38 -6.87 0.01 -3.68
N PRO A 39 -6.92 0.14 -2.34
CA PRO A 39 -7.84 1.08 -1.68
C PRO A 39 -7.69 2.54 -2.12
N ILE A 40 -6.47 3.00 -2.41
CA ILE A 40 -6.24 4.35 -2.95
C ILE A 40 -6.70 4.44 -4.40
N GLN A 41 -6.50 3.38 -5.18
CA GLN A 41 -6.97 3.35 -6.57
C GLN A 41 -8.49 3.42 -6.64
N GLU A 42 -9.18 2.65 -5.79
CA GLU A 42 -10.64 2.65 -5.68
C GLU A 42 -11.15 3.99 -5.18
N ALA A 43 -10.57 4.55 -4.12
CA ALA A 43 -10.93 5.88 -3.63
C ALA A 43 -10.76 6.98 -4.70
N ARG A 44 -9.68 6.92 -5.50
CA ARG A 44 -9.48 7.82 -6.64
C ARG A 44 -10.52 7.62 -7.74
N ALA A 45 -11.00 6.40 -7.94
CA ALA A 45 -12.04 6.09 -8.93
C ALA A 45 -13.43 6.54 -8.45
N SER A 46 -13.73 6.41 -7.16
CA SER A 46 -15.03 6.73 -6.55
C SER A 46 -15.14 8.18 -6.07
N GLY A 47 -14.05 8.94 -6.02
CA GLY A 47 -14.02 10.31 -5.48
C GLY A 47 -14.11 10.37 -3.96
N GLU A 48 -13.78 9.29 -3.27
CA GLU A 48 -13.87 9.15 -1.81
C GLU A 48 -12.51 9.39 -1.14
N THR A 49 -12.52 9.70 0.15
CA THR A 49 -11.27 9.87 0.92
C THR A 49 -10.67 8.49 1.17
N ALA A 50 -9.49 8.23 0.60
CA ALA A 50 -8.80 6.95 0.74
C ALA A 50 -8.42 6.68 2.21
N ALA A 51 -9.22 5.91 2.93
CA ALA A 51 -8.88 5.43 4.26
C ALA A 51 -8.10 4.13 4.12
N CYS A 52 -6.80 4.24 3.86
CA CYS A 52 -5.94 3.08 3.78
C CYS A 52 -5.84 2.43 5.16
N CYS A 53 -6.31 1.19 5.27
CA CYS A 53 -6.39 0.47 6.55
C CYS A 53 -7.33 1.14 7.56
N ALA A 54 -8.53 1.58 7.15
CA ALA A 54 -9.60 1.74 8.13
C ALA A 54 -9.98 0.34 8.65
N SER A 55 -9.65 0.09 9.91
CA SER A 55 -10.09 -1.06 10.69
C SER A 55 -11.60 -1.27 10.63
#